data_AF-A0A537TGE7-F1
#
_entry.id   AF-A0A537TGE7-F1
#
_cell.length_a   1.000
_cell.length_b   1.000
_cell.length_c   1.000
_cell.angle_alpha   90.00
_cell.angle_beta   90.00
_cell.angle_gamma   90.00
#
_symmetry.space_group_name_H-M   'P 1'
#
loop_
_entity.id
_entity.type
_entity.pdbx_description
1 polymer ?
#
loop_
_entity_poly.entity_id
_entity_poly.type
_entity_poly.pdbx_seq_one_letter_code
_entity_poly.pdbx_strand_id
1 'polypeptide(L)' 'MSRIERVHARQILDSRGNPTVEVEVGLRSGAHG' A
#
# COMPACT_ATOMS: atom_id res chain seq x y z
N MET A 1 -7.59 -3.49 -17.83
CA MET A 1 -8.25 -3.91 -16.58
C MET A 1 -7.43 -3.53 -15.34
N SER A 2 -6.09 -3.54 -15.40
CA SER A 2 -5.19 -3.30 -14.26
C SER A 2 -4.83 -1.82 -13.97
N ARG A 3 -5.69 -0.85 -14.29
CA ARG A 3 -5.36 0.57 -14.04
C ARG A 3 -5.40 0.86 -12.53
N ILE A 4 -4.34 1.46 -11.99
CA ILE A 4 -4.31 1.94 -10.61
C ILE A 4 -5.34 3.07 -10.42
N GLU A 5 -6.09 3.00 -9.34
CA GLU A 5 -7.13 3.95 -8.96
C GLU A 5 -6.83 4.65 -7.63
N ARG A 6 -6.26 3.92 -6.66
CA ARG A 6 -5.88 4.45 -5.35
C ARG A 6 -4.49 3.98 -4.95
N VAL A 7 -3.73 4.86 -4.32
CA VAL A 7 -2.50 4.52 -3.59
C VAL A 7 -2.56 5.19 -2.23
N HIS A 8 -2.35 4.43 -1.16
CA HIS A 8 -2.32 4.96 0.20
C HIS A 8 -1.10 4.44 0.93
N ALA A 9 -0.33 5.36 1.50
CA ALA A 9 0.87 5.04 2.26
C ALA A 9 0.67 5.42 3.72
N ARG A 10 1.25 4.62 4.62
CA ARG A 10 1.32 4.90 6.05
C ARG A 10 2.67 4.48 6.61
N GLN A 11 3.09 5.14 7.68
CA GLN A 11 4.26 4.72 8.43
C GLN A 11 3.89 3.54 9.34
N ILE A 12 4.74 2.53 9.38
CA ILE A 12 4.70 1.40 10.32
C ILE A 12 6.09 1.18 10.93
N LEU A 13 6.22 0.21 11.85
CA LEU A 13 7.51 -0.22 12.38
C LEU A 13 7.90 -1.58 11.78
N ASP A 14 9.18 -1.76 11.44
CA ASP A 14 9.73 -3.05 11.03
C ASP A 14 9.99 -3.99 12.24
N SER A 15 10.52 -5.18 11.98
CA SER A 15 10.85 -6.16 13.02
C SER A 15 11.98 -5.74 13.97
N ARG A 16 12.71 -4.66 13.64
CA ARG A 16 13.77 -4.06 14.45
C ARG A 16 13.31 -2.78 15.15
N GLY A 17 12.03 -2.39 15.00
CA GLY A 17 11.45 -1.18 15.57
C GLY A 17 11.79 0.11 14.82
N ASN A 18 12.34 0.02 13.60
CA ASN A 18 12.62 1.21 12.80
C ASN A 18 11.37 1.63 12.00
N PRO A 19 11.10 2.95 11.86
CA PRO A 19 10.07 3.43 10.94
C PRO A 19 10.31 2.95 9.50
N THR A 20 9.27 2.40 8.89
CA THR A 20 9.22 2.02 7.47
C THR A 20 7.86 2.37 6.89
N VAL A 21 7.67 2.18 5.58
CA VAL A 21 6.46 2.53 4.86
C VAL A 21 5.73 1.27 4.41
N GLU A 22 4.43 1.21 4.69
CA GLU A 22 3.49 0.28 4.09
C GLU A 22 2.64 1.01 3.05
N VAL A 23 2.38 0.36 1.92
CA VAL A 23 1.58 0.91 0.82
C VAL A 23 0.48 -0.07 0.48
N GLU A 24 -0.73 0.46 0.30
CA GLU A 24 -1.88 -0.25 -0.22
C GLU A 24 -2.29 0.37 -1.56
N VAL A 25 -2.39 -0.46 -2.59
CA VAL A 25 -2.75 -0.10 -3.96
C VAL A 25 -4.11 -0.69 -4.29
N GLY A 26 -5.02 0.15 -4.78
CA GLY A 26 -6.31 -0.28 -5.34
C GLY A 26 -6.32 -0.10 -6.86
N LEU A 27 -6.74 -1.13 -7.58
CA LEU A 27 -6.97 -1.08 -9.03
C LEU A 27 -8.45 -0.82 -9.32
N ARG A 28 -8.73 -0.19 -10.46
CA ARG A 28 -10.10 0.02 -10.96
C ARG A 28 -10.88 -1.29 -11.19
N SER A 29 -10.19 -2.42 -11.29
CA SER A 29 -10.81 -3.74 -11.36
C SER A 29 -11.29 -4.28 -10.00
N GLY A 30 -11.05 -3.58 -8.89
CA GLY A 30 -11.37 -4.00 -7.52
C GLY A 30 -10.27 -4.80 -6.82
N ALA A 31 -9.19 -5.15 -7.52
CA ALA A 31 -8.02 -5.80 -6.90
C ALA A 31 -7.29 -4.81 -5.97
N HIS A 32 -6.80 -5.30 -4.83
CA HIS A 32 -6.08 -4.52 -3.84
C HIS A 32 -4.90 -5.31 -3.24
N GLY A 33 -3.86 -4.61 -2.80
CA GLY A 33 -2.67 -5.21 -2.17
C GLY A 33 -1.59 -4.21 -1.80
#